data_AF-A0A952GJI3-F1
#
_entry.id   AF-A0A952GJI3-F1
#
_cell.length_a   1.000
_cell.length_b   1.000
_cell.length_c   1.000
_cell.angle_alpha   90.00
_cell.angle_beta   90.00
_cell.angle_gamma   90.00
#
_symmetry.space_group_name_H-M   'P 1'
#
loop_
_entity.id
_entity.type
_entity.pdbx_description
1 polymer ?
#
loop_
_entity_poly.entity_id
_entity_poly.type
_entity_poly.pdbx_seq_one_letter_code
_entity_poly.pdbx_strand_id
1 'polypeptide(L)'
;MRRVTAVLLAAALGLTLAGTAGGPATADDPAVPRLHREGRHLVDQYGRIVVVHGLNLVWKRAPYAPPDTAAGFTTADADWLARYGFNGTRLGVLWAGVTPNAPGVADPAYFQKWDRVVDLLADRGIWMQFDQHQDMWNETYGGEGVPAWAAKRPFPFSLLPWIPLPFPEGYWTPEVSTVFDNFWAN
;
A
#
# COMPACT_ATOMS: atom_id res chain seq x y z
N MET A 1 -63.55 -49.00 19.23
CA MET A 1 -63.31 -48.72 17.80
C MET A 1 -63.30 -47.20 17.60
N ARG A 2 -62.26 -46.71 16.92
CA ARG A 2 -61.85 -45.30 16.70
C ARG A 2 -62.96 -44.35 16.23
N ARG A 3 -62.96 -43.09 16.71
CA ARG A 3 -62.95 -41.78 15.97
C ARG A 3 -62.61 -40.67 17.00
N VAL A 4 -61.36 -40.25 17.21
CA VAL A 4 -60.56 -39.22 16.50
C VAL A 4 -61.33 -37.91 16.25
N THR A 5 -61.11 -36.92 17.12
CA THR A 5 -61.43 -35.50 16.88
C THR A 5 -60.11 -34.75 16.85
N ALA A 6 -59.79 -34.14 15.70
CA ALA A 6 -58.56 -33.40 15.48
C ALA A 6 -58.64 -32.02 16.16
N VAL A 7 -57.66 -31.68 16.98
CA VAL A 7 -57.41 -30.33 17.48
C VAL A 7 -56.28 -29.74 16.63
N LEU A 8 -56.57 -28.65 15.92
CA LEU A 8 -55.60 -27.86 15.16
C LEU A 8 -54.63 -27.17 16.13
N LEU A 9 -53.37 -27.61 16.17
CA LEU A 9 -52.28 -26.84 16.76
C LEU A 9 -51.72 -25.88 15.70
N ALA A 10 -51.90 -24.58 15.93
CA ALA A 10 -51.15 -23.54 15.22
C ALA A 10 -49.73 -23.49 15.81
N ALA A 11 -48.74 -24.00 15.08
CA ALA A 11 -47.33 -23.82 15.41
C ALA A 11 -46.85 -22.48 14.84
N ALA A 12 -46.70 -21.48 15.71
CA ALA A 12 -45.97 -20.27 15.37
C ALA A 12 -44.45 -20.55 15.47
N LEU A 13 -43.78 -20.57 14.32
CA LEU A 13 -42.32 -20.61 14.23
C LEU A 13 -41.77 -19.26 14.72
N GLY A 14 -41.27 -19.22 15.96
CA GLY A 14 -40.42 -18.13 16.44
C GLY A 14 -39.01 -18.30 15.90
N LEU A 15 -38.70 -17.67 14.76
CA LEU A 15 -37.35 -17.59 14.24
C LEU A 15 -36.56 -16.56 15.06
N THR A 16 -35.84 -17.00 16.10
CA THR A 16 -34.90 -16.12 16.80
C THR A 16 -33.67 -15.91 15.91
N LEU A 17 -33.64 -14.80 15.18
CA LEU A 17 -32.43 -14.25 14.59
C LEU A 17 -31.46 -13.93 15.73
N ALA A 18 -30.44 -14.77 15.90
CA ALA A 18 -29.26 -14.43 16.67
C ALA A 18 -28.54 -13.28 15.95
N GLY A 19 -28.99 -12.05 16.21
CA GLY A 19 -28.26 -10.86 15.83
C GLY A 19 -26.95 -10.86 16.60
N THR A 20 -25.83 -11.00 15.91
CA THR A 20 -24.53 -10.61 16.42
C THR A 20 -24.56 -9.10 16.58
N ALA A 21 -25.05 -8.63 17.73
CA ALA A 21 -24.84 -7.27 18.17
C ALA A 21 -23.33 -7.10 18.37
N GLY A 22 -22.66 -6.53 17.36
CA GLY A 22 -21.36 -5.92 17.57
C GLY A 22 -21.56 -4.82 18.61
N GLY A 23 -21.15 -5.09 19.85
CA GLY A 23 -21.15 -4.07 20.89
C GLY A 23 -20.30 -2.87 20.43
N PRO A 24 -20.60 -1.66 20.92
CA PRO A 24 -19.77 -0.51 20.62
C PRO A 24 -18.33 -0.84 21.03
N ALA A 25 -17.40 -0.70 20.09
CA ALA A 25 -15.98 -0.82 20.38
C ALA A 25 -15.65 0.13 21.54
N THR A 26 -15.17 -0.43 22.65
CA THR A 26 -14.72 0.32 23.80
C THR A 26 -13.55 1.20 23.36
N ALA A 27 -13.78 2.51 23.34
CA ALA A 27 -12.78 3.52 23.07
C ALA A 27 -11.93 3.72 24.33
N ASP A 28 -10.78 3.04 24.41
CA ASP A 28 -9.77 3.29 25.46
C ASP A 28 -8.32 3.02 24.99
N ASP A 29 -8.08 3.01 23.67
CA ASP A 29 -6.75 3.24 23.10
C ASP A 29 -6.78 4.67 22.55
N PRO A 30 -5.83 5.58 22.87
CA PRO A 30 -5.74 6.83 22.14
C PRO A 30 -5.59 6.48 20.67
N ALA A 31 -6.68 6.60 19.92
CA ALA A 31 -6.75 6.15 18.55
C ALA A 31 -5.58 6.75 17.79
N VAL A 32 -4.74 5.89 17.20
CA VAL A 32 -3.62 6.31 16.36
C VAL A 32 -4.12 7.45 15.46
N PRO A 33 -3.48 8.64 15.50
CA PRO A 33 -3.92 9.76 14.69
C PRO A 33 -4.03 9.35 13.22
N ARG A 34 -5.20 9.56 12.63
CA ARG A 34 -5.47 9.21 11.22
C ARG A 34 -6.20 10.35 10.56
N LEU A 35 -5.78 10.65 9.34
CA LEU A 35 -6.56 11.51 8.46
C LEU A 35 -7.70 10.69 7.86
N HIS A 36 -8.91 11.23 7.90
CA HIS A 36 -10.06 10.71 7.17
C HIS A 36 -10.59 11.75 6.19
N ARG A 37 -11.39 11.27 5.23
CA ARG A 37 -11.98 12.13 4.20
C ARG A 37 -13.34 12.62 4.66
N GLU A 38 -13.53 13.94 4.63
CA GLU A 38 -14.85 14.57 4.72
C GLU A 38 -15.07 15.49 3.51
N GLY A 39 -16.00 15.09 2.61
CA GLY A 39 -16.18 15.78 1.35
C GLY A 39 -14.88 15.86 0.55
N ARG A 40 -14.36 17.08 0.33
CA ARG A 40 -13.10 17.33 -0.38
C ARG A 40 -11.88 17.50 0.54
N HIS A 41 -12.04 17.32 1.85
CA HIS A 41 -11.03 17.63 2.84
C HIS A 41 -10.45 16.35 3.46
N LEU A 42 -9.17 16.42 3.80
CA LEU A 42 -8.57 15.54 4.80
C LEU A 42 -8.79 16.20 6.16
N VAL A 43 -9.31 15.44 7.11
CA VAL A 43 -9.68 15.90 8.45
C VAL A 43 -8.95 15.02 9.48
N ASP A 44 -8.43 15.63 10.54
CA ASP A 44 -7.78 14.92 11.63
C ASP A 44 -8.75 14.54 12.76
N GLN A 45 -8.23 13.87 13.79
CA GLN A 45 -9.01 13.42 14.94
C GLN A 45 -9.62 14.56 15.78
N TYR A 46 -9.25 15.81 15.52
CA TYR A 46 -9.78 16.99 16.21
C TYR A 46 -10.81 17.76 15.35
N GLY A 47 -11.17 17.23 14.17
CA GLY A 47 -12.10 17.90 13.25
C GLY A 47 -11.49 19.06 12.47
N ARG A 48 -10.15 19.16 12.41
CA ARG A 48 -9.47 20.22 11.65
C ARG A 48 -9.21 19.77 10.22
N ILE A 49 -9.39 20.68 9.26
CA ILE A 49 -8.93 20.45 7.89
C ILE A 49 -7.40 20.47 7.86
N VAL A 50 -6.79 19.40 7.35
CA VAL A 50 -5.35 19.28 7.21
C VAL A 50 -4.93 19.54 5.77
N VAL A 51 -4.04 20.51 5.59
CA VAL A 51 -3.33 20.74 4.32
C VAL A 51 -1.95 20.10 4.44
N VAL A 52 -1.67 19.14 3.57
CA VAL A 52 -0.43 18.37 3.62
C VAL A 52 0.61 19.00 2.67
N HIS A 53 1.75 19.41 3.22
CA HIS A 53 2.92 19.88 2.49
C HIS A 53 4.12 19.02 2.86
N GLY A 54 4.76 18.43 1.85
CA GLY A 54 5.70 17.35 2.07
C GLY A 54 6.62 17.07 0.89
N LEU A 55 7.44 16.02 1.05
CA LEU A 55 8.37 15.55 0.03
C LEU A 55 8.12 14.08 -0.34
N ASN A 56 8.65 13.68 -1.50
CA ASN A 56 8.71 12.27 -1.90
C ASN A 56 9.96 11.63 -1.30
N LEU A 57 9.80 10.45 -0.69
CA LEU A 57 10.89 9.62 -0.18
C LEU A 57 10.77 8.25 -0.86
N VAL A 58 11.50 8.05 -1.95
CA VAL A 58 11.44 6.83 -2.76
C VAL A 58 12.84 6.27 -2.91
N TRP A 59 13.05 5.03 -2.47
CA TRP A 59 14.32 4.34 -2.62
C TRP A 59 14.23 3.25 -3.70
N LYS A 60 14.68 3.61 -4.91
CA LYS A 60 14.48 2.83 -6.13
C LYS A 60 15.48 1.70 -6.36
N ARG A 61 16.46 1.53 -5.47
CA ARG A 61 17.56 0.55 -5.62
C ARG A 61 17.44 -0.54 -4.58
N ALA A 62 17.72 -1.79 -4.95
CA ALA A 62 17.81 -2.88 -3.99
C ALA A 62 18.69 -2.49 -2.77
N PRO A 63 18.25 -2.75 -1.53
CA PRO A 63 17.10 -3.57 -1.11
C PRO A 63 15.75 -2.80 -1.01
N TYR A 64 15.57 -1.74 -1.80
CA TYR A 64 14.33 -0.95 -1.96
C TYR A 64 13.85 -0.20 -0.71
N ALA A 65 14.72 -0.07 0.29
CA ALA A 65 14.52 0.76 1.46
C ALA A 65 15.80 1.56 1.73
N PRO A 66 15.70 2.83 2.17
CA PRO A 66 16.87 3.68 2.36
C PRO A 66 17.71 3.18 3.55
N PRO A 67 19.05 3.13 3.42
CA PRO A 67 19.94 2.81 4.53
C PRO A 67 19.93 3.93 5.58
N ASP A 68 20.30 3.60 6.81
CA ASP A 68 20.52 4.57 7.89
C ASP A 68 21.92 5.20 7.78
N THR A 69 22.12 5.95 6.70
CA THR A 69 23.37 6.66 6.38
C THR A 69 23.06 7.95 5.64
N ALA A 70 24.04 8.83 5.49
CA ALA A 70 23.90 10.08 4.73
C ALA A 70 23.47 9.90 3.26
N ALA A 71 23.64 8.70 2.69
CA ALA A 71 23.16 8.40 1.34
C ALA A 71 21.67 8.02 1.29
N GLY A 72 21.07 7.70 2.45
CA GLY A 72 19.69 7.23 2.58
C GLY A 72 18.81 8.21 3.35
N PHE A 73 18.26 7.77 4.47
CA PHE A 73 17.38 8.57 5.31
C PHE A 73 17.64 8.27 6.78
N THR A 74 17.93 9.30 7.55
CA THR A 74 18.38 9.24 8.95
C THR A 74 17.48 10.08 9.85
N THR A 75 17.71 10.03 11.17
CA THR A 75 17.06 10.90 12.15
C THR A 75 17.23 12.39 11.81
N ALA A 76 18.40 12.79 11.30
CA ALA A 76 18.68 14.19 10.97
C ALA A 76 17.80 14.70 9.82
N ASP A 77 17.45 13.83 8.86
CA ASP A 77 16.56 14.17 7.75
C ASP A 77 15.12 14.34 8.24
N ALA A 78 14.67 13.46 9.15
CA ALA A 78 13.35 13.58 9.78
C ALA A 78 13.25 14.87 10.62
N ASP A 79 14.28 15.18 11.41
CA ASP A 79 14.39 16.43 12.18
C ASP A 79 14.36 17.66 11.27
N TRP A 80 15.04 17.58 10.13
CA TRP A 80 15.03 18.65 9.14
C TRP A 80 13.61 18.88 8.61
N LEU A 81 12.89 17.83 8.22
CA LEU A 81 11.51 17.96 7.75
C LEU A 81 10.62 18.68 8.77
N ALA A 82 10.68 18.25 10.03
CA ALA A 82 9.92 18.85 11.11
C ALA A 82 10.33 20.31 11.37
N ARG A 83 11.63 20.60 11.41
CA ARG A 83 12.18 21.94 11.63
C ARG A 83 11.72 22.94 10.57
N TYR A 84 11.58 22.51 9.32
CA TYR A 84 11.13 23.35 8.22
C TYR A 84 9.61 23.32 7.99
N GLY A 85 8.86 22.67 8.89
CA GLY A 85 7.40 22.70 8.90
C GLY A 85 6.73 21.80 7.87
N PHE A 86 7.45 20.85 7.28
CA PHE A 86 6.83 19.80 6.47
C PHE A 86 6.02 18.89 7.40
N ASN A 87 4.78 18.61 7.01
CA ASN A 87 3.86 17.77 7.77
C ASN A 87 3.45 16.50 7.02
N GLY A 88 4.04 16.23 5.86
CA GLY A 88 3.74 15.06 5.05
C GLY A 88 4.94 14.48 4.32
N THR A 89 4.85 13.20 3.97
CA THR A 89 5.76 12.53 3.05
C THR A 89 5.00 11.53 2.18
N ARG A 90 5.48 11.33 0.94
CA ARG A 90 5.05 10.24 0.06
C ARG A 90 6.13 9.17 0.06
N LEU A 91 5.88 8.04 0.72
CA LEU A 91 6.82 6.94 0.92
C LEU A 91 6.69 5.92 -0.20
N GLY A 92 7.69 5.86 -1.08
CA GLY A 92 7.73 4.92 -2.20
C GLY A 92 8.07 3.51 -1.73
N VAL A 93 7.05 2.66 -1.66
CA VAL A 93 7.12 1.24 -1.37
C VAL A 93 7.02 0.48 -2.69
N LEU A 94 8.01 -0.34 -3.03
CA LEU A 94 8.03 -1.07 -4.31
C LEU A 94 7.49 -2.49 -4.11
N TRP A 95 6.69 -2.99 -5.05
CA TRP A 95 6.23 -4.39 -5.04
C TRP A 95 7.42 -5.38 -5.01
N ALA A 96 8.52 -5.01 -5.67
CA ALA A 96 9.79 -5.73 -5.66
C ALA A 96 10.39 -5.89 -4.26
N GLY A 97 10.14 -4.94 -3.35
CA GLY A 97 10.52 -5.06 -1.94
C GLY A 97 9.48 -5.79 -1.10
N VAL A 98 8.19 -5.60 -1.39
CA VAL A 98 7.07 -6.22 -0.65
C VAL A 98 7.10 -7.74 -0.78
N THR A 99 7.13 -8.26 -2.01
CA THR A 99 7.16 -9.71 -2.29
C THR A 99 8.29 -10.02 -3.27
N PRO A 100 9.56 -10.04 -2.83
CA PRO A 100 10.70 -10.11 -3.75
C PRO A 100 10.81 -11.45 -4.49
N ASN A 101 10.42 -12.55 -3.83
CA ASN A 101 10.74 -13.90 -4.31
C ASN A 101 9.56 -14.64 -4.94
N ALA A 102 8.33 -14.43 -4.45
CA ALA A 102 7.15 -15.19 -4.88
C ALA A 102 5.84 -14.41 -4.62
N PRO A 103 4.76 -14.68 -5.38
CA PRO A 103 3.44 -14.09 -5.12
C PRO A 103 2.94 -14.41 -3.72
N GLY A 104 2.41 -13.40 -3.04
CA GLY A 104 1.79 -13.55 -1.72
C GLY A 104 2.77 -13.79 -0.56
N VAL A 105 4.08 -13.82 -0.81
CA VAL A 105 5.10 -14.02 0.23
C VAL A 105 5.79 -12.70 0.52
N ALA A 106 5.30 -12.02 1.56
CA ALA A 106 5.87 -10.79 2.11
C ALA A 106 7.30 -10.99 2.65
N ASP A 107 8.19 -10.02 2.47
CA ASP A 107 9.50 -9.99 3.12
C ASP A 107 9.47 -9.17 4.43
N PRO A 108 9.48 -9.79 5.62
CA PRO A 108 9.49 -9.05 6.89
C PRO A 108 10.71 -8.14 7.04
N ALA A 109 11.86 -8.51 6.48
CA ALA A 109 13.07 -7.72 6.57
C ALA A 109 13.01 -6.45 5.71
N TYR A 110 12.13 -6.40 4.70
CA TYR A 110 11.85 -5.18 3.96
C TYR A 110 11.00 -4.21 4.81
N PHE A 111 9.94 -4.72 5.45
CA PHE A 111 9.09 -3.92 6.33
C PHE A 111 9.85 -3.35 7.53
N GLN A 112 10.71 -4.13 8.18
CA GLN A 112 11.55 -3.64 9.29
C GLN A 112 12.43 -2.43 8.89
N LYS A 113 12.92 -2.38 7.65
CA LYS A 113 13.71 -1.24 7.16
C LYS A 113 12.86 0.01 6.97
N TRP A 114 11.60 -0.16 6.56
CA TRP A 114 10.63 0.93 6.44
C TRP A 114 10.07 1.37 7.78
N ASP A 115 9.82 0.44 8.71
CA ASP A 115 9.34 0.73 10.07
C ASP A 115 10.26 1.75 10.75
N ARG A 116 11.59 1.57 10.64
CA ARG A 116 12.57 2.57 11.10
C ARG A 116 12.30 3.98 10.56
N VAL A 117 11.99 4.12 9.28
CA VAL A 117 11.71 5.44 8.66
C VAL A 117 10.34 5.96 9.08
N VAL A 118 9.33 5.08 9.12
CA VAL A 118 7.97 5.38 9.54
C VAL A 118 7.95 5.88 10.99
N ASP A 119 8.68 5.22 11.90
CA ASP A 119 8.80 5.60 13.30
C ASP A 119 9.42 7.00 13.44
N LEU A 120 10.52 7.28 12.71
CA LEU A 120 11.15 8.61 12.73
C LEU A 120 10.18 9.72 12.28
N LEU A 121 9.35 9.45 11.27
CA LEU A 121 8.37 10.41 10.76
C LEU A 121 7.16 10.54 11.71
N ALA A 122 6.68 9.43 12.26
CA ALA A 122 5.57 9.37 13.19
C ALA A 122 5.89 10.12 14.49
N ASP A 123 7.10 9.94 15.05
CA ASP A 123 7.58 10.65 16.24
C ASP A 123 7.57 12.18 16.09
N ARG A 124 7.57 12.66 14.84
CA ARG A 124 7.56 14.08 14.47
C ARG A 124 6.20 14.56 13.98
N GLY A 125 5.17 13.72 14.05
CA GLY A 125 3.82 14.04 13.61
C GLY A 125 3.70 14.27 12.10
N ILE A 126 4.56 13.63 11.30
CA ILE A 126 4.57 13.75 9.84
C ILE A 126 3.64 12.70 9.24
N TRP A 127 2.64 13.14 8.45
CA TRP A 127 1.73 12.24 7.74
C TRP A 127 2.45 11.47 6.63
N MET A 128 2.02 10.23 6.40
CA MET A 128 2.65 9.37 5.40
C MET A 128 1.61 8.85 4.42
N GLN A 129 1.85 9.11 3.14
CA GLN A 129 1.15 8.46 2.04
C GLN A 129 2.04 7.34 1.50
N PHE A 130 1.62 6.08 1.66
CA PHE A 130 2.31 4.96 1.03
C PHE A 130 2.02 4.95 -0.48
N ASP A 131 3.09 4.88 -1.25
CA ASP A 131 3.10 4.94 -2.69
C ASP A 131 3.62 3.62 -3.25
N GLN A 132 2.78 2.85 -3.93
CA GLN A 132 3.19 1.64 -4.63
C GLN A 132 3.96 2.02 -5.90
N HIS A 133 5.24 2.35 -5.73
CA HIS A 133 6.04 3.02 -6.76
C HIS A 133 6.48 2.04 -7.86
N GLN A 134 6.44 2.51 -9.10
CA GLN A 134 7.11 1.88 -10.23
C GLN A 134 7.48 2.96 -11.26
N ASP A 135 8.57 2.73 -11.98
CA ASP A 135 8.81 3.35 -13.26
C ASP A 135 9.23 2.29 -14.26
N MET A 136 8.71 2.37 -15.49
CA MET A 136 9.04 1.45 -16.59
C MET A 136 9.00 -0.02 -16.17
N TRP A 137 8.07 -0.37 -15.27
CA TRP A 137 7.79 -1.72 -14.80
C TRP A 137 8.86 -2.38 -13.92
N ASN A 138 10.05 -2.65 -14.46
CA ASN A 138 11.08 -3.47 -13.82
C ASN A 138 12.49 -3.05 -14.26
N GLU A 139 13.50 -3.42 -13.47
CA GLU A 139 14.92 -3.17 -13.74
C GLU A 139 15.39 -3.72 -15.10
N THR A 140 14.78 -4.77 -15.62
CA THR A 140 15.03 -5.29 -16.98
C THR A 140 14.83 -4.21 -18.05
N TYR A 141 13.88 -3.30 -17.83
CA TYR A 141 13.59 -2.19 -18.73
C TYR A 141 14.36 -0.91 -18.37
N GLY A 142 15.22 -0.93 -17.35
CA GLY A 142 15.90 0.24 -16.82
C GLY A 142 15.09 1.03 -15.79
N GLY A 143 13.96 0.49 -15.34
CA GLY A 143 13.10 1.07 -14.31
C GLY A 143 13.15 0.31 -12.98
N GLU A 144 12.05 0.32 -12.24
CA GLU A 144 11.89 -0.41 -10.98
C GLU A 144 10.42 -0.58 -10.60
N GLY A 145 10.15 -1.35 -9.55
CA GLY A 145 8.82 -1.45 -8.94
C GLY A 145 8.30 -2.87 -8.89
N VAL A 146 8.25 -3.56 -10.02
CA VAL A 146 7.70 -4.92 -10.12
C VAL A 146 8.79 -5.98 -9.86
N PRO A 147 8.55 -7.02 -9.02
CA PRO A 147 9.52 -8.08 -8.78
C PRO A 147 9.77 -8.93 -10.02
N ALA A 148 10.97 -9.51 -10.12
CA ALA A 148 11.38 -10.32 -11.27
C ALA A 148 10.43 -11.49 -11.58
N TRP A 149 9.81 -12.11 -10.57
CA TRP A 149 8.86 -13.21 -10.79
C TRP A 149 7.56 -12.76 -11.48
N ALA A 150 7.21 -11.47 -11.39
CA ALA A 150 6.03 -10.86 -12.01
C ALA A 150 6.37 -10.10 -13.31
N ALA A 151 7.63 -9.76 -13.55
CA ALA A 151 8.09 -9.03 -14.73
C ALA A 151 8.43 -9.94 -15.92
N LYS A 152 7.43 -10.70 -16.40
CA LYS A 152 7.62 -11.63 -17.52
C LYS A 152 7.64 -10.88 -18.86
N ARG A 153 8.73 -10.99 -19.61
CA ARG A 153 8.82 -10.47 -20.98
C ARG A 153 7.81 -11.21 -21.89
N PRO A 154 6.87 -10.53 -22.56
CA PRO A 154 5.86 -11.18 -23.38
C PRO A 154 6.41 -11.68 -24.72
N PHE A 155 5.79 -12.71 -25.30
CA PHE A 155 6.05 -13.12 -26.68
C PHE A 155 5.45 -12.09 -27.66
N PRO A 156 6.08 -11.79 -28.80
CA PRO A 156 7.36 -12.33 -29.29
C PRO A 156 8.60 -11.60 -28.75
N PHE A 157 8.44 -10.53 -27.98
CA PHE A 157 9.55 -9.69 -27.53
C PHE A 157 10.61 -10.45 -26.72
N SER A 158 10.19 -11.46 -25.94
CA SER A 158 11.08 -12.35 -25.20
C SER A 158 12.07 -13.14 -26.08
N LEU A 159 11.81 -13.27 -27.39
CA LEU A 159 12.73 -13.90 -28.34
C LEU A 159 13.83 -12.96 -28.84
N LEU A 160 13.69 -11.66 -28.60
CA LEU A 160 14.62 -10.64 -29.06
C LEU A 160 15.41 -10.08 -27.87
N PRO A 161 16.64 -9.55 -28.11
CA PRO A 161 17.29 -8.69 -27.14
C PRO A 161 16.35 -7.54 -26.75
N TRP A 162 16.31 -7.24 -25.46
CA TRP A 162 15.65 -6.04 -24.96
C TRP A 162 16.25 -4.77 -25.59
N ILE A 163 15.46 -3.70 -25.65
CA ILE A 163 15.89 -2.40 -26.18
C ILE A 163 15.97 -1.44 -24.99
N PRO A 164 17.17 -1.10 -24.49
CA PRO A 164 17.33 -0.17 -23.38
C PRO A 164 17.15 1.26 -23.87
N LEU A 165 15.97 1.83 -23.63
CA LEU A 165 15.73 3.26 -23.79
C LEU A 165 15.79 3.95 -22.42
N PRO A 166 16.28 5.20 -22.35
CA PRO A 166 16.26 5.96 -21.11
C PRO A 166 14.83 6.20 -20.61
N PHE A 167 14.72 6.65 -19.36
CA PHE A 167 13.47 7.19 -18.85
C PHE A 167 13.27 8.61 -19.37
N PRO A 168 12.06 8.97 -19.86
CA PRO A 168 10.83 8.16 -19.90
C PRO A 168 10.62 7.36 -21.21
N GLU A 169 11.55 7.42 -22.16
CA GLU A 169 11.42 6.88 -23.52
C GLU A 169 11.03 5.40 -23.59
N GLY A 170 11.44 4.59 -22.60
CA GLY A 170 11.11 3.16 -22.55
C GLY A 170 9.61 2.85 -22.51
N TYR A 171 8.77 3.77 -22.01
CA TYR A 171 7.31 3.60 -22.00
C TYR A 171 6.69 3.44 -23.39
N TRP A 172 7.31 4.02 -24.43
CA TRP A 172 6.82 3.95 -25.81
C TRP A 172 7.30 2.73 -26.58
N THR A 173 8.08 1.84 -25.95
CA THR A 173 8.44 0.57 -26.58
C THR A 173 7.23 -0.36 -26.63
N PRO A 174 7.02 -1.10 -27.74
CA PRO A 174 5.92 -2.06 -27.83
C PRO A 174 5.95 -3.13 -26.73
N GLU A 175 7.16 -3.54 -26.29
CA GLU A 175 7.31 -4.52 -25.22
C GLU A 175 6.81 -3.99 -23.87
N VAL A 176 7.26 -2.81 -23.44
CA VAL A 176 6.83 -2.22 -22.14
C VAL A 176 5.33 -1.95 -22.17
N SER A 177 4.78 -1.44 -23.28
CA SER A 177 3.32 -1.24 -23.41
C SER A 177 2.56 -2.56 -23.27
N THR A 178 3.04 -3.64 -23.91
CA THR A 178 2.41 -4.97 -23.81
C THR A 178 2.47 -5.54 -22.39
N VAL A 179 3.54 -5.27 -21.64
CA VAL A 179 3.64 -5.69 -20.23
C VAL A 179 2.58 -5.00 -19.37
N PHE A 180 2.35 -3.70 -19.56
CA PHE A 180 1.25 -3.00 -18.91
C PHE A 180 -0.12 -3.54 -19.35
N ASP A 181 -0.33 -3.79 -20.65
CA ASP A 181 -1.58 -4.37 -21.16
C ASP A 181 -1.90 -5.72 -20.49
N ASN A 182 -0.89 -6.59 -20.37
CA ASN A 182 -1.05 -7.88 -19.69
C ASN A 182 -1.41 -7.70 -18.21
N PHE A 183 -0.76 -6.76 -17.51
CA PHE A 183 -1.11 -6.49 -16.11
C PHE A 183 -2.56 -6.03 -15.94
N TRP A 184 -3.04 -5.14 -16.82
CA TRP A 184 -4.42 -4.66 -16.76
C TRP A 184 -5.45 -5.72 -17.19
N ALA A 185 -5.03 -6.71 -17.97
CA ALA A 185 -5.87 -7.83 -18.38
C ALA A 185 -6.04 -8.92 -17.29
N ASN A 186 -5.22 -8.89 -16.22
CA ASN A 186 -5.06 -9.95 -15.20
C ASN A 186 -4.60 -11.29 -15.80
#